data_AF-A0AAX2UNT8-F1
#
_entry.id   AF-A0AAX2UNT8-F1
#
_cell.length_a   1.000
_cell.length_b   1.000
_cell.length_c   1.000
_cell.angle_alpha   90.00
_cell.angle_beta   90.00
_cell.angle_gamma   90.00
#
_symmetry.space_group_name_H-M   'P 1'
#
loop_
_entity.id
_entity.type
_entity.pdbx_description
1 polymer ?
#
loop_
_entity_poly.entity_id
_entity_poly.type
_entity_poly.pdbx_seq_one_letter_code
_entity_poly.pdbx_strand_id
1 'polypeptide(L)'
;MNEPKHPLETLREALDLVIETHNQDTADFNRLVADNEALETELARLRAELAEKESLLLHVHNDRKALLEKHNESVKIANAEIVRLTEISDRVARGYDELASRHRKLETEHGSLLVEVKQLRELDPKGMKKRLDGVRERNEELKKENARLTENNRLLNHRNEELRKKMDSANKPIWALGSEKIVPYHDQVVVASEGGNRMALVSPMWWEHERGMRLLCAYDPERDTILLCDPRDDNSNMFTPSKAAENALLNLMRKSKEEQLKALEKRKAA
;
A
#
# COMPACT_ATOMS: atom_id res chain seq x y z
N MET A 1 49.90 -81.01 137.25
CA MET A 1 51.37 -81.05 137.17
C MET A 1 51.71 -81.55 135.78
N ASN A 2 52.26 -80.69 134.91
CA ASN A 2 52.90 -81.15 133.68
C ASN A 2 54.38 -81.31 134.01
N GLU A 3 54.97 -82.49 133.77
CA GLU A 3 56.41 -82.65 133.81
C GLU A 3 57.06 -81.66 132.82
N PRO A 4 58.22 -81.05 133.16
CA PRO A 4 58.94 -80.20 132.23
C PRO A 4 59.39 -81.04 131.03
N LYS A 5 58.81 -80.77 129.86
CA LYS A 5 59.19 -81.40 128.58
C LYS A 5 60.70 -81.29 128.35
N HIS A 6 61.30 -82.35 127.82
CA HIS A 6 62.73 -82.38 127.56
C HIS A 6 63.06 -81.34 126.46
N PRO A 7 64.13 -80.53 126.56
CA PRO A 7 64.43 -79.48 125.57
C PRO A 7 64.51 -79.95 124.12
N LEU A 8 64.94 -81.20 123.89
CA LEU A 8 64.94 -81.83 122.58
C LEU A 8 63.53 -82.11 122.03
N GLU A 9 62.55 -82.38 122.89
CA GLU A 9 61.14 -82.55 122.48
C GLU A 9 60.53 -81.21 122.09
N THR A 10 60.82 -80.13 122.84
CA THR A 10 60.38 -78.78 122.48
C THR A 10 60.99 -78.31 121.15
N LEU A 11 62.28 -78.59 120.92
CA LEU A 11 62.93 -78.28 119.64
C LEU A 11 62.35 -79.11 118.49
N ARG A 12 62.01 -80.38 118.73
CA ARG A 12 61.35 -81.24 117.74
C ARG A 12 59.95 -80.72 117.39
N GLU A 13 59.13 -80.39 118.37
CA GLU A 13 57.79 -79.81 118.14
C GLU A 13 57.85 -78.48 117.38
N ALA A 14 58.84 -77.62 117.69
CA ALA A 14 59.04 -76.37 116.96
C ALA A 14 59.48 -76.61 115.50
N LEU A 15 60.36 -77.61 115.27
CA LEU A 15 60.78 -77.99 113.94
C LEU A 15 59.63 -78.60 113.12
N ASP A 16 58.82 -79.46 113.72
CA ASP A 16 57.64 -80.06 113.09
C ASP A 16 56.63 -78.97 112.67
N LEU A 17 56.38 -77.97 113.54
CA LEU A 17 55.51 -76.82 113.21
C LEU A 17 56.06 -75.97 112.05
N VAL A 18 57.37 -75.73 112.01
CA VAL A 18 58.01 -75.01 110.89
C VAL A 18 57.89 -75.81 109.59
N ILE A 19 58.07 -77.14 109.64
CA ILE A 19 57.89 -78.02 108.48
C ILE A 19 56.43 -78.00 108.00
N GLU A 20 55.46 -78.10 108.90
CA GLU A 20 54.03 -78.03 108.56
C GLU A 20 53.68 -76.68 107.92
N THR A 21 54.15 -75.57 108.50
CA THR A 21 53.93 -74.23 107.95
C THR A 21 54.55 -74.08 106.56
N HIS A 22 55.80 -74.54 106.38
CA HIS A 22 56.48 -74.50 105.09
C HIS A 22 55.78 -75.37 104.04
N ASN A 23 55.27 -76.54 104.43
CA ASN A 23 54.49 -77.40 103.54
C ASN A 23 53.16 -76.73 103.14
N GLN A 24 52.51 -76.03 104.06
CA GLN A 24 51.29 -75.27 103.78
C GLN A 24 51.56 -74.10 102.83
N ASP A 25 52.60 -73.30 103.09
CA ASP A 25 53.01 -72.20 102.21
C ASP A 25 53.38 -72.70 100.81
N THR A 26 54.05 -73.86 100.72
CA THR A 26 54.37 -74.51 99.44
C THR A 26 53.11 -74.97 98.72
N ALA A 27 52.12 -75.52 99.43
CA ALA A 27 50.84 -75.90 98.84
C ALA A 27 50.07 -74.68 98.32
N ASP A 28 50.06 -73.57 99.06
CA ASP A 28 49.39 -72.34 98.65
C ASP A 28 50.11 -71.64 97.48
N PHE A 29 51.45 -71.64 97.47
CA PHE A 29 52.23 -71.18 96.32
C PHE A 29 51.91 -72.01 95.07
N ASN A 30 51.88 -73.34 95.17
CA ASN A 30 51.54 -74.21 94.05
C ASN A 30 50.11 -73.98 93.53
N ARG A 31 49.15 -73.65 94.40
CA ARG A 31 47.80 -73.23 93.99
C ARG A 31 47.82 -71.92 93.20
N LEU A 32 48.55 -70.92 93.69
CA LEU A 32 48.70 -69.63 93.00
C LEU A 32 49.38 -69.78 91.63
N VAL A 33 50.36 -70.68 91.51
CA VAL A 33 50.98 -70.99 90.22
C VAL A 33 49.95 -71.60 89.26
N ALA A 34 49.17 -72.60 89.72
CA ALA A 34 48.12 -73.20 88.89
C ALA A 34 47.04 -72.19 88.48
N ASP A 35 46.63 -71.30 89.38
CA ASP A 35 45.68 -70.22 89.09
C ASP A 35 46.24 -69.22 88.08
N ASN A 36 47.52 -68.85 88.20
CA ASN A 36 48.19 -67.97 87.22
C ASN A 36 48.27 -68.63 85.84
N GLU A 37 48.64 -69.91 85.77
CA GLU A 37 48.65 -70.67 84.50
C GLU A 37 47.24 -70.72 83.88
N ALA A 38 46.20 -70.92 84.68
CA ALA A 38 44.81 -70.89 84.23
C ALA A 38 44.41 -69.49 83.73
N LEU A 39 44.80 -68.41 84.41
CA LEU A 39 44.53 -67.04 83.98
C LEU A 39 45.28 -66.67 82.70
N GLU A 40 46.52 -67.12 82.54
CA GLU A 40 47.30 -66.89 81.32
C GLU A 40 46.67 -67.57 80.10
N THR A 41 46.20 -68.81 80.27
CA THR A 41 45.47 -69.52 79.20
C THR A 41 44.16 -68.83 78.82
N GLU A 42 43.40 -68.33 79.81
CA GLU A 42 42.17 -67.59 79.55
C GLU A 42 42.43 -66.23 78.89
N LEU A 43 43.47 -65.51 79.29
CA LEU A 43 43.89 -64.27 78.63
C LEU A 43 44.31 -64.51 77.18
N ALA A 44 45.02 -65.60 76.90
CA ALA A 44 45.38 -65.97 75.53
C ALA A 44 44.13 -66.28 74.69
N ARG A 45 43.16 -67.02 75.26
CA ARG A 45 41.87 -67.32 74.62
C ARG A 45 41.09 -66.05 74.30
N LEU A 46 40.94 -65.14 75.26
CA LEU A 46 40.22 -63.88 75.07
C LEU A 46 40.90 -62.96 74.04
N ARG A 47 42.24 -62.94 73.99
CA ARG A 47 42.97 -62.19 72.95
C ARG A 47 42.74 -62.75 71.55
N ALA A 48 42.72 -64.08 71.41
CA ALA A 48 42.41 -64.73 70.14
C ALA A 48 40.98 -64.44 69.70
N GLU A 49 40.02 -64.52 70.62
CA GLU A 49 38.61 -64.21 70.36
C GLU A 49 38.43 -62.73 69.96
N LEU A 50 39.11 -61.80 70.66
CA LEU A 50 39.10 -60.38 70.30
C LEU A 50 39.63 -60.14 68.89
N ALA A 51 40.77 -60.74 68.53
CA ALA A 51 41.36 -60.61 67.21
C ALA A 51 40.43 -61.17 66.11
N GLU A 52 39.73 -62.27 66.38
CA GLU A 52 38.72 -62.82 65.47
C GLU A 52 37.55 -61.85 65.28
N LYS A 53 37.02 -61.27 66.37
CA LYS A 53 35.94 -60.28 66.29
C LYS A 53 36.35 -59.00 65.57
N GLU A 54 37.57 -58.51 65.77
CA GLU A 54 38.12 -57.35 65.07
C GLU A 54 38.21 -57.61 63.55
N SER A 55 38.70 -58.79 63.17
CA SER A 55 38.74 -59.23 61.77
C SER A 55 37.35 -59.28 61.15
N LEU A 56 36.37 -59.85 61.86
CA LEU A 56 34.98 -59.92 61.41
C LEU A 56 34.37 -58.52 61.24
N LEU A 57 34.60 -57.61 62.20
CA LEU A 57 34.11 -56.23 62.13
C LEU A 57 34.68 -55.49 60.92
N LEU A 58 35.96 -55.70 60.62
CA LEU A 58 36.59 -55.11 59.44
C LEU A 58 35.95 -55.64 58.15
N HIS A 59 35.68 -56.95 58.08
CA HIS A 59 35.02 -57.54 56.92
C HIS A 59 33.60 -56.98 56.73
N VAL A 60 32.79 -56.96 57.80
CA VAL A 60 31.44 -56.39 57.79
C VAL A 60 31.44 -54.92 57.39
N HIS A 61 32.41 -54.14 57.88
CA HIS A 61 32.56 -52.74 57.50
C HIS A 61 32.84 -52.59 55.99
N ASN A 62 33.75 -53.39 55.45
CA ASN A 62 34.10 -53.36 54.03
C ASN A 62 32.92 -53.79 53.14
N ASP A 63 32.19 -54.83 53.53
CA ASP A 63 30.99 -55.27 52.83
C ASP A 63 29.90 -54.20 52.84
N ARG A 64 29.67 -53.57 53.99
CA ARG A 64 28.72 -52.45 54.12
C ARG A 64 29.13 -51.28 53.23
N LYS A 65 30.42 -50.95 53.18
CA LYS A 65 30.94 -49.89 52.30
C LYS A 65 30.68 -50.22 50.82
N ALA A 66 30.98 -51.44 50.39
CA ALA A 66 30.75 -51.88 49.01
C ALA A 66 29.25 -51.86 48.63
N LEU A 67 28.37 -52.26 49.56
CA LEU A 67 26.92 -52.16 49.37
C LEU A 67 26.45 -50.71 49.22
N LEU A 68 26.97 -49.80 50.05
CA LEU A 68 26.64 -48.37 49.96
C LEU A 68 27.12 -47.76 48.64
N GLU A 69 28.30 -48.14 48.15
CA GLU A 69 28.82 -47.69 46.85
C GLU A 69 27.92 -48.17 45.70
N LYS A 70 27.51 -49.44 45.70
CA LYS A 70 26.57 -49.98 44.71
C LYS A 70 25.19 -49.30 44.78
N HIS A 71 24.71 -49.03 45.99
CA HIS A 71 23.44 -48.32 46.19
C HIS A 71 23.52 -46.89 45.64
N ASN A 72 24.59 -46.16 45.95
CA ASN A 72 24.81 -44.80 45.46
C ASN A 72 24.86 -44.75 43.93
N GLU A 73 25.52 -45.73 43.28
CA GLU A 73 25.55 -45.80 41.83
C GLU A 73 24.16 -46.08 41.24
N SER A 74 23.41 -46.99 41.86
CA SER A 74 22.02 -47.27 41.47
C SER A 74 21.14 -46.02 41.58
N VAL A 75 21.30 -45.25 42.66
CA VAL A 75 20.57 -43.98 42.88
C VAL A 75 20.95 -42.93 41.83
N LYS A 76 22.23 -42.81 41.46
CA LYS A 76 22.65 -41.89 40.38
C LYS A 76 22.00 -42.24 39.05
N ILE A 77 21.98 -43.52 38.69
CA ILE A 77 21.35 -44.00 37.45
C ILE A 77 19.85 -43.71 37.48
N ALA A 78 19.17 -44.01 38.59
CA ALA A 78 17.75 -43.73 38.74
C ALA A 78 17.44 -42.23 38.63
N ASN A 79 18.24 -41.37 39.28
CA ASN A 79 18.07 -39.92 39.19
C ASN A 79 18.30 -39.38 37.77
N ALA A 80 19.29 -39.91 37.05
CA ALA A 80 19.52 -39.54 35.65
C ALA A 80 18.32 -39.92 34.76
N GLU A 81 17.73 -41.10 34.98
CA GLU A 81 16.55 -41.53 34.24
C GLU A 81 15.30 -40.72 34.60
N ILE A 82 15.12 -40.33 35.87
CA ILE A 82 14.04 -39.42 36.28
C ILE A 82 14.14 -38.10 35.51
N VAL A 83 15.32 -37.47 35.46
CA VAL A 83 15.53 -36.23 34.71
C VAL A 83 15.19 -36.42 33.24
N ARG A 84 15.68 -37.49 32.61
CA ARG A 84 15.39 -37.81 31.21
C ARG A 84 13.89 -37.96 30.95
N LEU A 85 13.18 -38.68 31.81
CA LEU A 85 11.73 -38.88 31.69
C LEU A 85 10.97 -37.57 31.89
N THR A 86 11.40 -36.70 32.80
CA THR A 86 10.84 -35.36 32.97
C THR A 86 11.00 -34.52 31.71
N GLU A 87 12.19 -34.50 31.09
CA GLU A 87 12.42 -33.77 29.84
C GLU A 87 11.55 -34.28 28.68
N ILE A 88 11.35 -35.60 28.59
CA ILE A 88 10.46 -36.21 27.61
C ILE A 88 9.01 -35.78 27.88
N SER A 89 8.56 -35.85 29.12
CA SER A 89 7.22 -35.42 29.53
C SER A 89 6.96 -33.96 29.15
N ASP A 90 7.89 -33.06 29.45
CA ASP A 90 7.78 -31.64 29.11
C ASP A 90 7.72 -31.41 27.60
N ARG A 91 8.49 -32.18 26.83
CA ARG A 91 8.45 -32.11 25.35
C ARG A 91 7.11 -32.58 24.81
N VAL A 92 6.56 -33.66 25.36
CA VAL A 92 5.23 -34.16 24.98
C VAL A 92 4.14 -33.16 25.32
N ALA A 93 4.20 -32.54 26.50
CA ALA A 93 3.26 -31.50 26.92
C ALA A 93 3.26 -30.32 25.95
N ARG A 94 4.45 -29.79 25.59
CA ARG A 94 4.56 -28.72 24.58
C ARG A 94 3.99 -29.14 23.21
N GLY A 95 4.25 -30.37 22.78
CA GLY A 95 3.70 -30.89 21.53
C GLY A 95 2.16 -30.97 21.54
N TYR A 96 1.57 -31.30 22.69
CA TYR A 96 0.12 -31.31 22.86
C TYR A 96 -0.47 -29.89 22.79
N ASP A 97 0.16 -28.91 23.43
CA ASP A 97 -0.29 -27.50 23.39
C ASP A 97 -0.23 -26.92 21.97
N GLU A 98 0.84 -27.22 21.22
CA GLU A 98 0.95 -26.82 19.81
C GLU A 98 -0.14 -27.46 18.95
N LEU A 99 -0.41 -28.75 19.15
CA LEU A 99 -1.45 -29.47 18.42
C LEU A 99 -2.85 -28.92 18.74
N ALA A 100 -3.13 -28.64 20.01
CA ALA A 100 -4.37 -28.02 20.44
C ALA A 100 -4.55 -26.61 19.84
N SER A 101 -3.48 -25.81 19.77
CA SER A 101 -3.51 -24.51 19.09
C SER A 101 -3.80 -24.63 17.59
N ARG A 102 -3.15 -25.58 16.90
CA ARG A 102 -3.43 -25.85 15.47
C ARG A 102 -4.87 -26.30 15.26
N HIS A 103 -5.40 -27.15 16.14
CA HIS A 103 -6.79 -27.61 16.05
C HIS A 103 -7.78 -26.45 16.15
N ARG A 104 -7.61 -25.56 17.13
CA ARG A 104 -8.48 -24.36 17.27
C ARG A 104 -8.43 -23.47 16.03
N LYS A 105 -7.25 -23.28 15.42
CA LYS A 105 -7.12 -22.51 14.16
C LYS A 105 -7.91 -23.17 13.03
N LEU A 106 -7.76 -24.48 12.85
CA LEU A 106 -8.50 -25.23 11.84
C LEU A 106 -10.01 -25.17 12.07
N GLU A 107 -10.48 -25.24 13.31
CA GLU A 107 -11.90 -25.06 13.64
C GLU A 107 -12.40 -23.66 13.22
N THR A 108 -11.62 -22.61 13.48
CA THR A 108 -12.00 -21.23 13.07
C THR A 108 -12.01 -21.05 11.55
N GLU A 109 -11.04 -21.63 10.84
CA GLU A 109 -10.98 -21.62 9.37
C GLU A 109 -12.16 -22.39 8.78
N HIS A 110 -12.46 -23.57 9.33
CA HIS A 110 -13.61 -24.36 8.91
C HIS A 110 -14.93 -23.60 9.11
N GLY A 111 -15.09 -22.92 10.25
CA GLY A 111 -16.25 -22.06 10.50
C GLY A 111 -16.39 -20.93 9.46
N SER A 112 -15.26 -20.30 9.10
CA SER A 112 -15.24 -19.22 8.10
C SER A 112 -15.58 -19.73 6.70
N LEU A 113 -15.03 -20.89 6.30
CA LEU A 113 -15.35 -21.54 5.02
C LEU A 113 -16.82 -21.96 4.95
N LEU A 114 -17.42 -22.43 6.04
CA LEU A 114 -18.86 -22.74 6.07
C LEU A 114 -19.72 -21.50 5.81
N VAL A 115 -19.34 -20.34 6.35
CA VAL A 115 -20.02 -19.07 6.07
C VAL A 115 -19.87 -18.69 4.60
N GLU A 116 -18.68 -18.78 4.04
CA GLU A 116 -18.42 -18.48 2.63
C GLU A 116 -19.23 -19.40 1.70
N VAL A 117 -19.25 -20.71 1.97
CA VAL A 117 -20.06 -21.67 1.20
C VAL A 117 -21.54 -21.33 1.27
N LYS A 118 -22.04 -20.90 2.44
CA LYS A 118 -23.43 -20.46 2.59
C LYS A 118 -23.72 -19.23 1.72
N GLN A 119 -22.85 -18.23 1.75
CA GLN A 119 -22.99 -17.03 0.91
C GLN A 119 -22.96 -17.37 -0.59
N LEU A 120 -22.07 -18.27 -1.00
CA LEU A 120 -22.00 -18.73 -2.40
C LEU A 120 -23.26 -19.48 -2.84
N ARG A 121 -23.88 -20.26 -1.94
CA ARG A 121 -25.16 -20.94 -2.22
C ARG A 121 -26.34 -19.97 -2.36
N GLU A 122 -26.28 -18.82 -1.68
CA GLU A 122 -27.29 -17.77 -1.77
C GLU A 122 -27.16 -16.92 -3.05
N LEU A 123 -26.03 -17.00 -3.76
CA LEU A 123 -25.91 -16.39 -5.07
C LEU A 123 -26.91 -17.05 -6.04
N ASP A 124 -27.56 -16.22 -6.86
CA ASP A 124 -28.35 -16.63 -8.01
C ASP A 124 -27.61 -16.28 -9.31
N PRO A 125 -26.71 -17.16 -9.80
CA PRO A 125 -25.93 -16.92 -11.01
C PRO A 125 -26.81 -16.69 -12.23
N LYS A 126 -27.99 -17.36 -12.30
CA LYS A 126 -28.90 -17.25 -13.44
C LYS A 126 -29.56 -15.87 -13.47
N GLY A 127 -30.05 -15.38 -12.33
CA GLY A 127 -30.61 -14.04 -12.22
C GLY A 127 -29.56 -12.94 -12.47
N MET A 128 -28.34 -13.11 -11.95
CA MET A 128 -27.23 -12.19 -12.24
C MET A 128 -26.89 -12.14 -13.74
N LYS A 129 -26.77 -13.31 -14.39
CA LYS A 129 -26.54 -13.40 -15.83
C LYS A 129 -27.65 -12.72 -16.64
N LYS A 130 -28.92 -12.97 -16.29
CA LYS A 130 -30.08 -12.34 -16.95
C LYS A 130 -30.04 -10.80 -16.83
N ARG A 131 -29.66 -10.26 -15.66
CA ARG A 131 -29.48 -8.81 -15.48
C ARG A 131 -28.33 -8.27 -16.32
N LEU A 132 -27.21 -8.98 -16.37
CA LEU A 132 -26.05 -8.59 -17.18
C LEU A 132 -26.39 -8.55 -18.68
N ASP A 133 -27.05 -9.60 -19.18
CA ASP A 133 -27.47 -9.70 -20.57
C ASP A 133 -28.47 -8.56 -20.91
N GLY A 134 -29.44 -8.28 -20.04
CA GLY A 134 -30.37 -7.15 -20.23
C GLY A 134 -29.71 -5.75 -20.12
N VAL A 135 -28.57 -5.61 -19.45
CA VAL A 135 -27.75 -4.39 -19.49
C VAL A 135 -26.98 -4.31 -20.80
N ARG A 136 -26.45 -5.43 -21.30
CA ARG A 136 -25.76 -5.49 -22.60
C ARG A 136 -26.68 -5.12 -23.75
N GLU A 137 -27.90 -5.65 -23.78
CA GLU A 137 -28.90 -5.31 -24.81
C GLU A 137 -29.20 -3.81 -24.80
N ARG A 138 -29.53 -3.23 -23.64
CA ARG A 138 -29.76 -1.78 -23.50
C ARG A 138 -28.55 -0.94 -23.92
N ASN A 139 -27.33 -1.38 -23.63
CA ASN A 139 -26.13 -0.70 -24.07
C ASN A 139 -25.96 -0.73 -25.59
N GLU A 140 -26.29 -1.85 -26.24
CA GLU A 140 -26.25 -1.93 -27.71
C GLU A 140 -27.35 -1.07 -28.36
N GLU A 141 -28.54 -0.98 -27.76
CA GLU A 141 -29.58 -0.04 -28.19
C GLU A 141 -29.12 1.42 -28.06
N LEU A 142 -28.58 1.80 -26.90
CA LEU A 142 -28.03 3.13 -26.66
C LEU A 142 -26.89 3.47 -27.62
N LYS A 143 -26.02 2.51 -27.97
CA LYS A 143 -24.98 2.72 -28.98
C LYS A 143 -25.57 3.02 -30.36
N LYS A 144 -26.58 2.26 -30.79
CA LYS A 144 -27.26 2.49 -32.08
C LYS A 144 -27.96 3.85 -32.11
N GLU A 145 -28.65 4.20 -31.03
CA GLU A 145 -29.31 5.50 -30.92
C GLU A 145 -28.30 6.65 -30.90
N ASN A 146 -27.21 6.52 -30.17
CA ASN A 146 -26.16 7.53 -30.11
C ASN A 146 -25.46 7.69 -31.48
N ALA A 147 -25.22 6.59 -32.22
CA ALA A 147 -24.72 6.65 -33.59
C ALA A 147 -25.68 7.39 -34.52
N ARG A 148 -26.99 7.12 -34.42
CA ARG A 148 -28.04 7.81 -35.20
C ARG A 148 -28.10 9.30 -34.87
N LEU A 149 -28.05 9.67 -33.60
CA LEU A 149 -28.05 11.08 -33.17
C LEU A 149 -26.78 11.80 -33.62
N THR A 150 -25.63 11.13 -33.56
CA THR A 150 -24.35 11.67 -34.06
C THR A 150 -24.44 11.98 -35.55
N GLU A 151 -25.00 11.07 -36.35
CA GLU A 151 -25.17 11.29 -37.78
C GLU A 151 -26.18 12.39 -38.11
N ASN A 152 -27.30 12.44 -37.39
CA ASN A 152 -28.28 13.51 -37.54
C ASN A 152 -27.66 14.89 -37.22
N ASN A 153 -26.89 14.99 -36.13
CA ASN A 153 -26.18 16.22 -35.80
C ASN A 153 -25.17 16.63 -36.88
N ARG A 154 -24.48 15.67 -37.51
CA ARG A 154 -23.60 15.97 -38.65
C ARG A 154 -24.36 16.55 -39.84
N LEU A 155 -25.48 15.95 -40.21
CA LEU A 155 -26.34 16.42 -41.31
C LEU A 155 -26.90 17.83 -41.03
N LEU A 156 -27.38 18.06 -39.81
CA LEU A 156 -27.87 19.37 -39.38
C LEU A 156 -26.76 20.43 -39.40
N ASN A 157 -25.56 20.09 -38.92
CA ASN A 157 -24.41 20.98 -38.99
C ASN A 157 -24.02 21.30 -40.42
N HIS A 158 -24.01 20.32 -41.32
CA HIS A 158 -23.75 20.53 -42.74
C HIS A 158 -24.79 21.46 -43.37
N ARG A 159 -26.08 21.22 -43.12
CA ARG A 159 -27.17 22.07 -43.60
C ARG A 159 -27.10 23.50 -43.05
N ASN A 160 -26.76 23.65 -41.77
CA ASN A 160 -26.56 24.97 -41.16
C ASN A 160 -25.40 25.72 -41.82
N GLU A 161 -24.31 25.02 -42.15
CA GLU A 161 -23.17 25.60 -42.86
C GLU A 161 -23.54 26.02 -44.29
N GLU A 162 -24.31 25.21 -45.02
CA GLU A 162 -24.83 25.60 -46.33
C GLU A 162 -25.73 26.83 -46.27
N LEU A 163 -26.62 26.88 -45.28
CA LEU A 163 -27.51 28.03 -45.06
C LEU A 163 -26.72 29.30 -44.73
N ARG A 164 -25.67 29.20 -43.91
CA ARG A 164 -24.75 30.33 -43.65
C ARG A 164 -24.09 30.81 -44.94
N LYS A 165 -23.53 29.90 -45.75
CA LYS A 165 -22.92 30.26 -47.05
C LYS A 165 -23.91 30.91 -48.02
N LYS A 166 -25.15 30.42 -48.07
CA LYS A 166 -26.23 31.01 -48.88
C LYS A 166 -26.61 32.39 -48.37
N MET A 167 -26.75 32.55 -47.05
CA MET A 167 -27.03 33.83 -46.41
C MET A 167 -25.90 34.84 -46.65
N ASP A 168 -24.64 34.43 -46.49
CA ASP A 168 -23.47 35.27 -46.77
C ASP A 168 -23.41 35.69 -48.25
N SER A 169 -23.75 34.78 -49.17
CA SER A 169 -23.82 35.08 -50.60
C SER A 169 -24.97 36.02 -50.95
N ALA A 170 -26.12 35.87 -50.32
CA ALA A 170 -27.27 36.77 -50.49
C ALA A 170 -27.02 38.16 -49.89
N ASN A 171 -26.27 38.23 -48.79
CA ASN A 171 -25.88 39.47 -48.13
C ASN A 171 -24.64 40.14 -48.76
N LYS A 172 -24.05 39.59 -49.83
CA LYS A 172 -23.00 40.29 -50.58
C LYS A 172 -23.61 41.52 -51.25
N PRO A 173 -23.14 42.74 -50.93
CA PRO A 173 -23.67 43.95 -51.55
C PRO A 173 -23.43 43.91 -53.06
N ILE A 174 -24.36 44.46 -53.84
CA ILE A 174 -24.30 44.48 -55.32
C ILE A 174 -22.96 45.03 -55.82
N TRP A 175 -22.41 46.00 -55.10
CA TRP A 175 -21.12 46.65 -55.35
C TRP A 175 -19.88 45.76 -55.16
N ALA A 176 -20.00 44.61 -54.50
CA ALA A 176 -18.87 43.69 -54.33
C ALA A 176 -18.65 42.76 -55.54
N LEU A 177 -19.49 42.84 -56.58
CA LEU A 177 -19.53 41.89 -57.69
C LEU A 177 -19.85 42.58 -59.03
N GLY A 178 -18.82 42.88 -59.82
CA GLY A 178 -18.96 43.45 -61.17
C GLY A 178 -17.87 44.45 -61.48
N SER A 179 -17.87 45.01 -62.69
CA SER A 179 -17.07 46.19 -63.01
C SER A 179 -17.88 47.48 -62.90
N GLU A 180 -17.18 48.54 -62.51
CA GLU A 180 -17.74 49.88 -62.29
C GLU A 180 -17.14 50.83 -63.32
N LYS A 181 -17.95 51.74 -63.85
CA LYS A 181 -17.47 52.81 -64.74
C LYS A 181 -18.06 54.15 -64.31
N ILE A 182 -17.27 55.19 -64.56
CA ILE A 182 -17.67 56.59 -64.31
C ILE A 182 -17.85 57.26 -65.65
N VAL A 183 -19.01 57.87 -65.85
CA VAL A 183 -19.37 58.57 -67.07
C VAL A 183 -19.69 60.02 -66.71
N PRO A 184 -19.11 61.04 -67.38
CA PRO A 184 -19.44 62.42 -67.05
C PRO A 184 -20.93 62.69 -67.29
N TYR A 185 -21.55 63.46 -66.39
CA TYR A 185 -22.92 63.91 -66.56
C TYR A 185 -22.91 65.12 -67.51
N HIS A 186 -23.51 64.96 -68.69
CA HIS A 186 -23.52 66.00 -69.74
C HIS A 186 -24.86 66.75 -69.83
N ASP A 187 -25.84 66.37 -69.02
CA ASP A 187 -27.15 67.02 -68.97
C ASP A 187 -27.15 68.17 -67.94
N GLN A 188 -28.31 68.82 -67.80
CA GLN A 188 -28.61 70.05 -67.02
C GLN A 188 -27.84 70.27 -65.70
N VAL A 189 -27.79 71.51 -65.21
CA VAL A 189 -27.20 71.84 -63.89
C VAL A 189 -27.88 71.03 -62.78
N VAL A 190 -27.14 70.09 -62.20
CA VAL A 190 -27.63 69.27 -61.10
C VAL A 190 -27.48 70.03 -59.78
N VAL A 191 -28.59 70.21 -59.08
CA VAL A 191 -28.63 70.86 -57.77
C VAL A 191 -29.01 69.82 -56.73
N ALA A 192 -28.09 69.50 -55.82
CA ALA A 192 -28.42 68.70 -54.65
C ALA A 192 -29.09 69.59 -53.59
N SER A 193 -30.16 69.09 -52.99
CA SER A 193 -30.83 69.74 -51.87
C SER A 193 -30.62 68.91 -50.63
N GLU A 194 -29.67 69.31 -49.78
CA GLU A 194 -29.43 68.68 -48.48
C GLU A 194 -29.93 69.63 -47.38
N GLY A 195 -30.90 69.17 -46.57
CA GLY A 195 -31.46 69.96 -45.47
C GLY A 195 -32.17 71.27 -45.87
N GLY A 196 -32.59 71.41 -47.13
CA GLY A 196 -33.25 72.62 -47.66
C GLY A 196 -32.31 73.65 -48.29
N ASN A 197 -30.99 73.46 -48.22
CA ASN A 197 -30.02 74.26 -48.95
C ASN A 197 -29.73 73.66 -50.32
N ARG A 198 -29.91 74.46 -51.37
CA ARG A 198 -29.61 74.10 -52.76
C ARG A 198 -28.12 74.33 -53.03
N MET A 199 -27.38 73.26 -53.24
CA MET A 199 -25.97 73.31 -53.64
C MET A 199 -25.84 72.83 -55.09
N ALA A 200 -25.23 73.65 -55.94
CA ALA A 200 -24.82 73.20 -57.27
C ALA A 200 -23.73 72.14 -57.10
N LEU A 201 -23.89 70.98 -57.74
CA LEU A 201 -22.93 69.91 -57.61
C LEU A 201 -21.64 70.25 -58.37
N VAL A 202 -20.51 70.14 -57.68
CA VAL A 202 -19.19 70.25 -58.30
C VAL A 202 -18.91 68.91 -58.98
N SER A 203 -18.77 68.92 -60.31
CA SER A 203 -18.43 67.74 -61.13
C SER A 203 -19.42 66.55 -61.02
N PRO A 204 -20.67 66.69 -61.48
CA PRO A 204 -21.62 65.59 -61.51
C PRO A 204 -21.18 64.49 -62.48
N MET A 205 -21.30 63.23 -62.06
CA MET A 205 -20.96 62.05 -62.85
C MET A 205 -21.93 60.90 -62.56
N TRP A 206 -22.20 60.10 -63.59
CA TRP A 206 -22.90 58.84 -63.44
C TRP A 206 -21.92 57.76 -63.00
N TRP A 207 -22.22 57.13 -61.86
CA TRP A 207 -21.60 55.88 -61.46
C TRP A 207 -22.46 54.72 -61.96
N GLU A 208 -21.99 54.02 -62.98
CA GLU A 208 -22.69 52.87 -63.54
C GLU A 208 -22.00 51.58 -63.11
N HIS A 209 -22.81 50.61 -62.70
CA HIS A 209 -22.40 49.24 -62.42
C HIS A 209 -22.95 48.31 -63.50
N GLU A 210 -22.17 47.31 -63.92
CA GLU A 210 -22.53 46.37 -65.00
C GLU A 210 -23.90 45.68 -64.84
N ARG A 211 -24.37 45.55 -63.60
CA ARG A 211 -25.66 44.94 -63.26
C ARG A 211 -26.87 45.89 -63.41
N GLY A 212 -26.70 47.01 -64.12
CA GLY A 212 -27.78 47.95 -64.46
C GLY A 212 -28.06 49.02 -63.41
N MET A 213 -27.29 49.06 -62.31
CA MET A 213 -27.38 50.12 -61.31
C MET A 213 -26.68 51.38 -61.81
N ARG A 214 -27.35 52.52 -61.70
CA ARG A 214 -26.76 53.84 -61.96
C ARG A 214 -27.09 54.77 -60.82
N LEU A 215 -26.07 55.38 -60.23
CA LEU A 215 -26.22 56.41 -59.22
C LEU A 215 -25.63 57.71 -59.74
N LEU A 216 -26.37 58.80 -59.56
CA LEU A 216 -25.82 60.13 -59.81
C LEU A 216 -24.99 60.52 -58.60
N CYS A 217 -23.72 60.82 -58.82
CA CYS A 217 -22.81 61.22 -57.76
C CYS A 217 -22.11 62.52 -58.14
N ALA A 218 -21.70 63.27 -57.12
CA ALA A 218 -20.84 64.42 -57.28
C ALA A 218 -19.64 64.27 -56.39
N TYR A 219 -18.47 64.62 -56.90
CA TYR A 219 -17.24 64.59 -56.13
C TYR A 219 -16.91 66.01 -55.69
N ASP A 220 -16.97 66.23 -54.39
CA ASP A 220 -16.47 67.46 -53.78
C ASP A 220 -14.95 67.35 -53.61
N PRO A 221 -14.16 68.07 -54.42
CA PRO A 221 -12.72 67.93 -54.39
C PRO A 221 -12.06 68.66 -53.22
N GLU A 222 -12.78 69.52 -52.50
CA GLU A 222 -12.28 70.23 -51.32
C GLU A 222 -12.42 69.37 -50.07
N ARG A 223 -13.51 68.61 -49.98
CA ARG A 223 -13.79 67.70 -48.85
C ARG A 223 -13.29 66.28 -49.09
N ASP A 224 -12.92 65.95 -50.34
CA ASP A 224 -12.56 64.60 -50.78
C ASP A 224 -13.64 63.56 -50.45
N THR A 225 -14.90 63.98 -50.63
CA THR A 225 -16.10 63.18 -50.34
C THR A 225 -16.98 63.07 -51.57
N ILE A 226 -17.68 61.95 -51.70
CA ILE A 226 -18.70 61.76 -52.73
C ILE A 226 -20.06 62.05 -52.13
N LEU A 227 -20.83 62.87 -52.81
CA LEU A 227 -22.23 63.13 -52.52
C LEU A 227 -23.08 62.29 -53.47
N LEU A 228 -23.95 61.45 -52.92
CA LEU A 228 -24.90 60.64 -53.69
C LEU A 228 -26.21 61.40 -53.85
N CYS A 229 -26.68 61.54 -55.08
CA CYS A 229 -27.94 62.20 -55.39
C CYS A 229 -29.04 61.17 -55.56
N ASP A 230 -30.04 61.28 -54.70
CA ASP A 230 -31.20 60.38 -54.59
C ASP A 230 -30.82 58.89 -54.56
N PRO A 231 -30.25 58.41 -53.43
CA PRO A 231 -29.82 57.02 -53.31
C PRO A 231 -31.01 56.06 -53.15
N ARG A 232 -32.25 56.46 -53.41
CA ARG A 232 -33.43 55.62 -53.21
C ARG A 232 -33.89 55.01 -54.53
N ASP A 233 -34.28 53.74 -54.49
CA ASP A 233 -34.94 53.08 -55.60
C ASP A 233 -36.43 53.46 -55.70
N ASP A 234 -37.10 53.00 -56.76
CA ASP A 234 -38.55 53.22 -56.96
C ASP A 234 -39.41 52.68 -55.79
N ASN A 235 -38.87 51.79 -54.95
CA ASN A 235 -39.50 51.23 -53.76
C ASN A 235 -39.10 51.96 -52.46
N SER A 236 -38.44 53.12 -52.55
CA SER A 236 -37.90 53.91 -51.42
C SER A 236 -36.80 53.21 -50.60
N ASN A 237 -36.21 52.13 -51.10
CA ASN A 237 -35.07 51.49 -50.45
C ASN A 237 -33.80 52.29 -50.71
N MET A 238 -33.03 52.53 -49.65
CA MET A 238 -31.79 53.28 -49.72
C MET A 238 -30.65 52.37 -50.24
N PHE A 239 -30.19 52.62 -51.45
CA PHE A 239 -28.94 52.08 -51.97
C PHE A 239 -27.75 52.81 -51.34
N THR A 240 -27.36 52.36 -50.15
CA THR A 240 -26.08 52.74 -49.56
C THR A 240 -24.97 51.86 -50.14
N PRO A 241 -23.95 52.42 -50.81
CA PRO A 241 -22.75 51.68 -51.17
C PRO A 241 -22.09 51.08 -49.93
N SER A 242 -21.46 49.92 -50.07
CA SER A 242 -20.59 49.43 -49.01
C SER A 242 -19.38 50.35 -48.85
N LYS A 243 -18.75 50.41 -47.67
CA LYS A 243 -17.50 51.17 -47.47
C LYS A 243 -16.40 50.81 -48.48
N ALA A 244 -16.35 49.54 -48.90
CA ALA A 244 -15.41 49.09 -49.92
C ALA A 244 -15.68 49.73 -51.28
N ALA A 245 -16.96 49.84 -51.66
CA ALA A 245 -17.41 50.47 -52.90
C ALA A 245 -17.22 51.99 -52.89
N GLU A 246 -17.53 52.64 -51.76
CA GLU A 246 -17.29 54.07 -51.56
C GLU A 246 -15.80 54.42 -51.71
N ASN A 247 -14.91 53.62 -51.11
CA ASN A 247 -13.46 53.78 -51.26
C ASN A 247 -12.97 53.55 -52.69
N ALA A 248 -13.53 52.56 -53.39
CA ALA A 248 -13.19 52.30 -54.80
C ALA A 248 -13.59 53.48 -55.69
N LEU A 249 -14.77 54.06 -55.47
CA LEU A 249 -15.24 55.23 -56.19
C LEU A 249 -14.37 56.47 -55.90
N LEU A 250 -14.00 56.73 -54.63
CA LEU A 250 -13.11 57.84 -54.28
C LEU A 250 -11.79 57.76 -55.04
N ASN A 251 -11.19 56.57 -55.09
CA ASN A 251 -9.94 56.36 -55.82
C ASN A 251 -10.08 56.62 -57.33
N LEU A 252 -11.18 56.16 -57.95
CA LEU A 252 -11.45 56.43 -59.37
C LEU A 252 -11.71 57.91 -59.64
N MET A 253 -12.45 58.61 -58.78
CA MET A 253 -12.73 60.04 -58.92
C MET A 253 -11.47 60.89 -58.79
N ARG A 254 -10.60 60.58 -57.83
CA ARG A 254 -9.28 61.22 -57.69
C ARG A 254 -8.47 61.07 -58.98
N LYS A 255 -8.40 59.85 -59.53
CA LYS A 255 -7.68 59.57 -60.79
C LYS A 255 -8.27 60.33 -61.99
N SER A 256 -9.59 60.32 -62.13
CA SER A 256 -10.30 61.06 -63.20
C SER A 256 -10.04 62.57 -63.12
N LYS A 257 -10.09 63.16 -61.92
CA LYS A 257 -9.76 64.58 -61.70
C LYS A 257 -8.31 64.90 -62.07
N GLU A 258 -7.35 64.07 -61.66
CA GLU A 258 -5.94 64.24 -62.04
C GLU A 258 -5.74 64.21 -63.56
N GLU A 259 -6.42 63.29 -64.25
CA GLU A 259 -6.38 63.19 -65.72
C GLU A 259 -7.01 64.42 -66.38
N GLN A 260 -8.14 64.92 -65.86
CA GLN A 260 -8.78 66.15 -66.35
C GLN A 260 -7.91 67.39 -66.12
N LEU A 261 -7.29 67.53 -64.93
CA LEU A 261 -6.37 68.65 -64.66
C LEU A 261 -5.18 68.64 -65.62
N LYS A 262 -4.56 67.48 -65.82
CA LYS A 262 -3.45 67.30 -66.78
C LYS A 262 -3.87 67.66 -68.22
N ALA A 263 -5.08 67.29 -68.63
CA ALA A 263 -5.62 67.65 -69.93
C ALA A 263 -5.88 69.16 -70.07
N LEU A 264 -6.31 69.83 -69.00
CA LEU A 264 -6.58 71.26 -68.95
C LEU A 264 -5.29 72.09 -68.94
N GLU A 265 -4.26 71.64 -68.23
CA GLU A 265 -2.92 72.23 -68.25
C GLU A 265 -2.27 72.08 -69.62
N LYS A 266 -2.42 70.92 -70.28
CA LYS A 266 -1.99 70.71 -71.68
C LYS A 266 -2.68 71.66 -72.66
N ARG A 267 -3.97 71.98 -72.43
CA ARG A 267 -4.74 72.93 -73.26
C ARG A 267 -4.39 74.39 -73.00
N LYS A 268 -3.86 74.73 -71.83
CA LYS A 268 -3.40 76.09 -71.51
C LYS A 268 -1.96 76.36 -71.94
N ALA A 269 -1.19 75.31 -72.21
CA ALA A 269 0.20 75.37 -72.67
C ALA A 269 0.36 75.25 -74.21
N ALA A 270 -0.75 75.19 -74.95
CA ALA A 270 -0.84 75.16 -76.41
C ALA A 270 -1.57 76.41 -76.91
#